data_AF-A0A822EQJ3-F1
#
_entry.id   AF-A0A822EQJ3-F1
#
_cell.length_a   1.000
_cell.length_b   1.000
_cell.length_c   1.000
_cell.angle_alpha   90.00
_cell.angle_beta   90.00
_cell.angle_gamma   90.00
#
_symmetry.space_group_name_H-M   'P 1'
#
loop_
_entity.id
_entity.type
_entity.pdbx_description
1 polymer ?
#
loop_
_entity_poly.entity_id
_entity_poly.type
_entity_poly.pdbx_seq_one_letter_code
_entity_poly.pdbx_strand_id
1 'polypeptide(L)'
;MIVSNNVVSNTGGSSMFQHDGANNTIINNVVARASLIQPPQPGDPMPDGDVRIQLAENHTSWIYTRNIVYDTFQGTNHSVFKSDPHVIASFSNNVYYNSYGTPLLFGSKQTSFFEWQKSGQHNGSVIADRLFAGDVNQCDFFTVQLESSAAKLKFVNLTKRSTWTPGCSVDDGIDHNQLYHW
;
A
#
# COMPACT_ATOMS: atom_id res chain seq x y z
N MET A 1 -11.07 -13.35 -7.56
CA MET A 1 -11.05 -12.24 -8.57
C MET A 1 -9.60 -11.80 -8.81
N ILE A 2 -9.31 -11.04 -9.87
CA ILE A 2 -7.98 -10.43 -10.08
C ILE A 2 -8.12 -8.91 -9.97
N VAL A 3 -7.30 -8.29 -9.11
CA VAL A 3 -7.13 -6.84 -9.04
C VAL A 3 -5.70 -6.53 -9.46
N SER A 4 -5.54 -5.87 -10.60
CA SER A 4 -4.22 -5.63 -11.16
C SER A 4 -4.08 -4.34 -11.93
N ASN A 5 -2.84 -3.84 -11.97
CA ASN A 5 -2.44 -2.71 -12.80
C ASN A 5 -3.10 -1.38 -12.43
N ASN A 6 -3.37 -1.19 -11.13
CA ASN A 6 -3.98 0.03 -10.61
C ASN A 6 -2.94 0.89 -9.88
N VAL A 7 -3.15 2.21 -9.92
CA VAL A 7 -2.57 3.15 -8.96
C VAL A 7 -3.71 3.62 -8.07
N VAL A 8 -3.58 3.42 -6.77
CA VAL A 8 -4.51 3.93 -5.76
C VAL A 8 -3.71 4.84 -4.83
N SER A 9 -4.16 6.09 -4.69
CA SER A 9 -3.45 7.07 -3.88
C SER A 9 -4.36 8.01 -3.10
N ASN A 10 -3.80 8.64 -2.06
CA ASN A 10 -4.47 9.65 -1.23
C ASN A 10 -5.76 9.14 -0.58
N THR A 11 -5.71 7.95 0.01
CA THR A 11 -6.88 7.38 0.69
C THR A 11 -6.86 7.76 2.15
N GLY A 12 -8.00 8.20 2.67
CA GLY A 12 -8.16 8.48 4.10
C GLY A 12 -8.02 7.22 4.96
N GLY A 13 -8.43 6.05 4.43
CA GLY A 13 -8.19 4.73 5.02
C GLY A 13 -7.25 3.86 4.19
N SER A 14 -7.33 2.54 4.39
CA SER A 14 -6.59 1.58 3.57
C SER A 14 -6.99 1.69 2.10
N SER A 15 -6.00 1.79 1.22
CA SER A 15 -6.22 1.88 -0.24
C SER A 15 -6.76 0.59 -0.82
N MET A 16 -6.45 -0.55 -0.21
CA MET A 16 -7.06 -1.84 -0.52
C MET A 16 -7.68 -2.41 0.74
N PHE A 17 -9.00 -2.61 0.72
CA PHE A 17 -9.75 -3.13 1.85
C PHE A 17 -10.64 -4.28 1.38
N GLN A 18 -10.46 -5.45 1.98
CA GLN A 18 -11.39 -6.56 1.84
C GLN A 18 -12.17 -6.73 3.15
N HIS A 19 -13.50 -6.71 3.06
CA HIS A 19 -14.34 -7.12 4.17
C HIS A 19 -14.42 -8.66 4.21
N ASP A 20 -15.00 -9.24 3.16
CA ASP A 20 -15.17 -10.65 2.85
C ASP A 20 -14.67 -10.95 1.42
N GLY A 21 -14.25 -12.19 1.15
CA GLY A 21 -13.84 -12.60 -0.19
C GLY A 21 -12.83 -13.75 -0.25
N ALA A 22 -12.94 -14.54 -1.32
CA ALA A 22 -12.14 -15.73 -1.54
C ALA A 22 -11.26 -15.64 -2.80
N ASN A 23 -10.05 -16.17 -2.71
CA ASN A 23 -9.13 -16.44 -3.81
C ASN A 23 -8.90 -15.20 -4.71
N ASN A 24 -8.61 -14.06 -4.08
CA ASN A 24 -8.32 -12.83 -4.79
C ASN A 24 -6.83 -12.72 -5.08
N THR A 25 -6.46 -12.54 -6.35
CA THR A 25 -5.10 -12.24 -6.75
C THR A 25 -4.95 -10.73 -6.87
N ILE A 26 -4.16 -10.15 -5.98
CA ILE A 26 -3.85 -8.72 -5.95
C ILE A 26 -2.44 -8.56 -6.48
N ILE A 27 -2.30 -8.04 -7.71
CA ILE A 27 -1.04 -8.12 -8.44
C ILE A 27 -0.70 -6.89 -9.26
N ASN A 28 0.55 -6.44 -9.19
CA ASN A 28 1.03 -5.33 -10.02
C ASN A 28 0.26 -4.03 -9.80
N ASN A 29 -0.12 -3.73 -8.56
CA ASN A 29 -0.74 -2.47 -8.18
C ASN A 29 0.27 -1.58 -7.46
N VAL A 30 0.02 -0.27 -7.50
CA VAL A 30 0.67 0.70 -6.63
C VAL A 30 -0.36 1.22 -5.65
N VAL A 31 -0.05 1.08 -4.37
CA VAL A 31 -0.73 1.75 -3.26
C VAL A 31 0.18 2.84 -2.76
N ALA A 32 -0.27 4.09 -2.74
CA ALA A 32 0.55 5.21 -2.31
C ALA A 32 -0.22 6.14 -1.38
N ARG A 33 0.44 6.71 -0.36
CA ARG A 33 -0.17 7.78 0.46
C ARG A 33 -1.52 7.35 1.06
N ALA A 34 -1.59 6.15 1.63
CA ALA A 34 -2.79 5.62 2.26
C ALA A 34 -2.82 5.96 3.75
N SER A 35 -4.01 5.96 4.35
CA SER A 35 -4.23 6.15 5.79
C SER A 35 -3.64 7.45 6.36
N LEU A 36 -3.66 8.53 5.57
CA LEU A 36 -3.04 9.82 5.97
C LEU A 36 -3.99 10.79 6.69
N ILE A 37 -5.30 10.52 6.65
CA ILE A 37 -6.32 11.46 7.14
C ILE A 37 -6.91 10.92 8.44
N GLN A 38 -7.15 11.80 9.41
CA GLN A 38 -7.90 11.43 10.61
C GLN A 38 -9.32 10.98 10.26
N PRO A 39 -9.89 10.05 11.05
CA PRO A 39 -11.26 9.63 10.80
C PRO A 39 -12.23 10.82 10.99
N PRO A 40 -13.36 10.81 10.27
CA PRO A 40 -14.25 11.96 10.19
C PRO A 40 -14.96 12.29 11.50
N GLN A 41 -15.13 11.32 12.41
CA GLN A 41 -15.81 11.52 13.69
C GLN A 41 -14.90 11.19 14.89
N PRO A 42 -14.98 11.95 15.99
CA PRO A 42 -14.32 11.58 17.24
C PRO A 42 -14.78 10.20 17.73
N GLY A 43 -13.83 9.31 17.98
CA GLY A 43 -14.09 7.95 18.47
C GLY A 43 -14.14 6.88 17.37
N ASP A 44 -14.16 7.26 16.10
CA ASP A 44 -13.95 6.33 15.00
C ASP A 44 -12.54 5.71 15.09
N PRO A 45 -12.38 4.43 14.69
CA PRO A 45 -11.06 3.81 14.62
C PRO A 45 -10.14 4.61 13.71
N MET A 46 -8.92 4.88 14.17
CA MET A 46 -7.90 5.44 13.30
C MET A 46 -7.67 4.48 12.13
N PRO A 47 -7.61 4.99 10.90
CA PRO A 47 -7.23 4.17 9.75
C PRO A 47 -5.82 3.65 10.00
N ASP A 48 -5.69 2.34 10.12
CA ASP A 48 -4.42 1.68 10.32
C ASP A 48 -4.14 0.66 9.22
N GLY A 49 -3.63 1.24 8.14
CA GLY A 49 -2.67 0.60 7.28
C GLY A 49 -2.93 0.76 5.81
N ASP A 50 -1.92 0.50 5.00
CA ASP A 50 -2.00 0.72 3.54
C ASP A 50 -2.98 -0.25 2.88
N VAL A 51 -2.96 -1.51 3.31
CA VAL A 51 -3.85 -2.58 2.84
C VAL A 51 -4.39 -3.42 3.99
N ARG A 52 -5.64 -3.88 3.88
CA ARG A 52 -6.36 -4.56 4.97
C ARG A 52 -7.29 -5.68 4.53
N ILE A 53 -7.32 -6.75 5.32
CA ILE A 53 -8.36 -7.79 5.27
C ILE A 53 -9.06 -7.82 6.63
N GLN A 54 -10.35 -7.47 6.67
CA GLN A 54 -11.09 -7.30 7.91
C GLN A 54 -11.51 -8.61 8.56
N LEU A 55 -12.06 -9.55 7.78
CA LEU A 55 -12.59 -10.81 8.30
C LEU A 55 -11.81 -12.01 7.76
N ALA A 56 -11.61 -12.97 8.65
CA ALA A 56 -11.11 -14.28 8.29
C ALA A 56 -12.25 -15.21 7.88
N GLU A 57 -11.99 -16.00 6.85
CA GLU A 57 -12.89 -17.02 6.34
C GLU A 57 -12.10 -18.32 6.13
N ASN A 58 -12.78 -19.47 6.01
CA ASN A 58 -12.13 -20.78 5.88
C ASN A 58 -11.62 -21.05 4.44
N HIS A 59 -10.97 -20.06 3.84
CA HIS A 59 -10.36 -20.13 2.53
C HIS A 59 -9.28 -19.04 2.39
N THR A 60 -8.41 -19.18 1.38
CA THR A 60 -7.46 -18.13 1.04
C THR A 60 -8.20 -16.85 0.68
N SER A 61 -7.89 -15.76 1.37
CA SER A 61 -8.39 -14.42 1.03
C SER A 61 -7.58 -13.87 -0.14
N TRP A 62 -6.28 -13.66 0.05
CA TRP A 62 -5.40 -12.99 -0.93
C TRP A 62 -4.19 -13.83 -1.34
N ILE A 63 -3.86 -13.71 -2.62
CA ILE A 63 -2.51 -13.91 -3.18
C ILE A 63 -2.01 -12.51 -3.56
N TYR A 64 -1.14 -11.93 -2.75
CA TYR A 64 -0.68 -10.54 -2.87
C TYR A 64 0.76 -10.48 -3.37
N THR A 65 0.94 -10.13 -4.65
CA THR A 65 2.27 -10.25 -5.28
C THR A 65 2.62 -9.14 -6.25
N ARG A 66 3.91 -8.79 -6.34
CA ARG A 66 4.40 -7.75 -7.27
C ARG A 66 3.70 -6.40 -7.12
N ASN A 67 3.23 -6.06 -5.92
CA ASN A 67 2.67 -4.73 -5.66
C ASN A 67 3.75 -3.81 -5.08
N ILE A 68 3.53 -2.51 -5.23
CA ILE A 68 4.33 -1.47 -4.61
C ILE A 68 3.48 -0.75 -3.57
N VAL A 69 4.02 -0.57 -2.38
CA VAL A 69 3.46 0.30 -1.35
C VAL A 69 4.43 1.46 -1.13
N TYR A 70 3.96 2.67 -1.41
CA TYR A 70 4.64 3.93 -1.17
C TYR A 70 3.96 4.68 -0.02
N ASP A 71 4.48 4.45 1.16
CA ASP A 71 3.98 4.98 2.41
C ASP A 71 4.61 6.36 2.70
N THR A 72 3.81 7.28 3.23
CA THR A 72 4.27 8.63 3.60
C THR A 72 3.83 9.02 5.01
N PHE A 73 3.44 8.05 5.84
CA PHE A 73 3.10 8.28 7.24
C PHE A 73 4.35 8.68 8.03
N GLN A 74 4.23 9.72 8.86
CA GLN A 74 5.35 10.32 9.61
C GLN A 74 5.36 9.95 11.11
N GLY A 75 4.41 9.14 11.58
CA GLY A 75 4.34 8.70 12.97
C GLY A 75 5.11 7.41 13.24
N THR A 76 4.71 6.71 14.29
CA THR A 76 5.27 5.41 14.68
C THR A 76 4.29 4.28 14.39
N ASN A 77 4.81 3.07 14.18
CA ASN A 77 4.02 1.84 14.09
C ASN A 77 2.93 1.86 12.99
N HIS A 78 3.26 2.34 11.78
CA HIS A 78 2.33 2.29 10.66
C HIS A 78 2.28 0.89 10.05
N SER A 79 1.07 0.40 9.82
CA SER A 79 0.84 -0.93 9.27
C SER A 79 0.85 -0.86 7.75
N VAL A 80 1.72 -1.60 7.08
CA VAL A 80 1.52 -1.81 5.64
C VAL A 80 0.34 -2.73 5.42
N PHE A 81 0.30 -3.83 6.17
CA PHE A 81 -0.73 -4.84 6.07
C PHE A 81 -1.32 -5.11 7.44
N LYS A 82 -2.63 -4.95 7.56
CA LYS A 82 -3.39 -5.33 8.75
C LYS A 82 -4.43 -6.40 8.42
N SER A 83 -4.60 -7.37 9.32
CA SER A 83 -5.56 -8.46 9.14
C SER A 83 -6.12 -8.99 10.44
N ASP A 84 -7.27 -9.68 10.34
CA ASP A 84 -7.70 -10.61 11.39
C ASP A 84 -6.66 -11.74 11.59
N PRO A 85 -6.45 -12.24 12.82
CA PRO A 85 -5.47 -13.28 13.13
C PRO A 85 -5.60 -14.60 12.35
N HIS A 86 -6.80 -14.94 11.85
CA HIS A 86 -7.05 -16.21 11.17
C HIS A 86 -7.09 -16.09 9.63
N VAL A 87 -6.76 -14.91 9.09
CA VAL A 87 -6.71 -14.70 7.64
C VAL A 87 -5.66 -15.60 7.00
N ILE A 88 -6.07 -16.29 5.93
CA ILE A 88 -5.16 -17.06 5.08
C ILE A 88 -4.80 -16.21 3.87
N ALA A 89 -3.58 -15.70 3.81
CA ALA A 89 -3.07 -14.92 2.68
C ALA A 89 -1.58 -15.22 2.43
N SER A 90 -1.14 -15.06 1.18
CA SER A 90 0.27 -15.17 0.81
C SER A 90 0.79 -13.88 0.20
N PHE A 91 2.02 -13.53 0.56
CA PHE A 91 2.69 -12.32 0.10
C PHE A 91 4.03 -12.67 -0.54
N SER A 92 4.30 -12.15 -1.74
CA SER A 92 5.59 -12.39 -2.42
C SER A 92 5.96 -11.30 -3.41
N ASN A 93 7.26 -11.08 -3.61
CA ASN A 93 7.80 -10.18 -4.63
C ASN A 93 7.23 -8.74 -4.60
N ASN A 94 6.82 -8.25 -3.43
CA ASN A 94 6.32 -6.89 -3.27
C ASN A 94 7.45 -5.93 -2.88
N VAL A 95 7.23 -4.63 -3.11
CA VAL A 95 8.15 -3.59 -2.67
C VAL A 95 7.45 -2.63 -1.74
N TYR A 96 8.10 -2.33 -0.63
CA TYR A 96 7.60 -1.42 0.39
C TYR A 96 8.59 -0.28 0.57
N TYR A 97 8.10 0.93 0.77
CA TYR A 97 8.94 2.07 1.06
C TYR A 97 8.15 3.10 1.83
N ASN A 98 8.75 3.62 2.91
CA ASN A 98 8.24 4.82 3.57
C ASN A 98 9.24 5.96 3.38
N SER A 99 8.78 7.09 2.84
CA SER A 99 9.65 8.23 2.49
C SER A 99 10.25 8.96 3.69
N TYR A 100 9.67 8.78 4.88
CA TYR A 100 10.11 9.40 6.13
C TYR A 100 10.88 8.42 7.03
N GLY A 101 11.12 7.19 6.56
CA GLY A 101 11.82 6.16 7.32
C GLY A 101 11.01 5.58 8.48
N THR A 102 9.69 5.79 8.53
CA THR A 102 8.83 5.16 9.55
C THR A 102 8.91 3.63 9.43
N PRO A 103 9.16 2.92 10.54
CA PRO A 103 9.14 1.46 10.54
C PRO A 103 7.77 0.91 10.16
N LEU A 104 7.77 0.02 9.18
CA LEU A 104 6.59 -0.61 8.62
C LEU A 104 6.26 -1.94 9.30
N LEU A 105 4.99 -2.11 9.68
CA LEU A 105 4.48 -3.29 10.39
C LEU A 105 3.56 -4.14 9.51
N PHE A 106 3.50 -5.45 9.82
CA PHE A 106 2.82 -6.44 8.99
C PHE A 106 2.00 -7.45 9.80
N GLY A 107 0.83 -7.79 9.26
CA GLY A 107 -0.04 -8.87 9.72
C GLY A 107 -0.83 -8.52 10.98
N SER A 108 -1.65 -9.48 11.44
CA SER A 108 -2.46 -9.33 12.65
C SER A 108 -1.65 -9.02 13.91
N LYS A 109 -0.42 -9.52 13.99
CA LYS A 109 0.50 -9.30 15.13
C LYS A 109 1.32 -8.00 15.02
N GLN A 110 1.17 -7.25 13.93
CA GLN A 110 1.88 -5.98 13.71
C GLN A 110 3.40 -6.11 13.90
N THR A 111 3.98 -7.14 13.29
CA THR A 111 5.41 -7.46 13.40
C THR A 111 6.26 -6.70 12.39
N SER A 112 7.55 -6.55 12.66
CA SER A 112 8.50 -5.97 11.70
C SER A 112 8.60 -6.81 10.42
N PHE A 113 9.05 -6.19 9.33
CA PHE A 113 9.27 -6.86 8.05
C PHE A 113 10.13 -8.12 8.17
N PHE A 114 11.21 -8.08 8.95
CA PHE A 114 12.12 -9.20 9.14
C PHE A 114 11.46 -10.38 9.85
N GLU A 115 10.74 -10.13 10.93
CA GLU A 115 10.01 -11.20 11.65
C GLU A 115 8.87 -11.76 10.79
N TRP A 116 8.21 -10.90 10.02
CA TRP A 116 7.19 -11.32 9.08
C TRP A 116 7.77 -12.23 7.98
N GLN A 117 8.95 -11.93 7.45
CA GLN A 117 9.64 -12.80 6.48
C GLN A 117 9.98 -14.18 7.05
N LYS A 118 10.40 -14.26 8.32
CA LYS A 118 10.68 -15.54 9.00
C LYS A 118 9.46 -16.45 9.10
N SER A 119 8.25 -15.89 9.08
CA SER A 119 7.01 -16.68 9.09
C SER A 119 6.72 -17.40 7.76
N GLY A 120 7.59 -17.25 6.75
CA GLY A 120 7.40 -17.80 5.40
C GLY A 120 6.62 -16.85 4.47
N GLN A 121 6.22 -15.69 4.98
CA GLN A 121 5.58 -14.63 4.21
C GLN A 121 6.62 -13.77 3.49
N HIS A 122 6.19 -12.99 2.49
CA HIS A 122 7.03 -12.01 1.78
C HIS A 122 8.26 -12.59 1.06
N ASN A 123 8.15 -13.83 0.55
CA ASN A 123 9.23 -14.43 -0.22
C ASN A 123 9.61 -13.53 -1.41
N GLY A 124 10.88 -13.11 -1.46
CA GLY A 124 11.41 -12.20 -2.48
C GLY A 124 10.88 -10.76 -2.41
N SER A 125 10.14 -10.36 -1.37
CA SER A 125 9.75 -8.94 -1.18
C SER A 125 10.89 -8.16 -0.52
N VAL A 126 10.90 -6.82 -0.67
CA VAL A 126 11.93 -5.96 -0.10
C VAL A 126 11.39 -4.62 0.40
N ILE A 127 12.12 -3.99 1.34
CA ILE A 127 12.01 -2.55 1.62
C ILE A 127 13.11 -1.84 0.83
N ALA A 128 12.78 -0.91 -0.07
CA ALA A 128 13.79 -0.27 -0.94
C ALA A 128 13.37 1.12 -1.44
N ASP A 129 14.34 2.05 -1.50
CA ASP A 129 14.21 3.41 -2.05
C ASP A 129 14.34 3.44 -3.60
N ARG A 130 13.91 4.54 -4.22
CA ARG A 130 14.02 4.91 -5.65
C ARG A 130 13.04 4.25 -6.61
N LEU A 131 11.86 3.92 -6.09
CA LEU A 131 10.86 3.14 -6.81
C LEU A 131 10.45 3.76 -8.14
N PHE A 132 10.07 5.04 -8.14
CA PHE A 132 9.43 5.67 -9.29
C PHE A 132 10.40 6.48 -10.16
N ALA A 133 10.10 6.52 -11.45
CA ALA A 133 10.72 7.44 -12.41
C ALA A 133 9.92 8.75 -12.56
N GLY A 134 8.64 8.74 -12.19
CA GLY A 134 7.79 9.93 -12.15
C GLY A 134 8.01 10.77 -10.88
N ASP A 135 7.45 11.99 -10.88
CA ASP A 135 7.43 12.86 -9.71
C ASP A 135 6.39 12.40 -8.69
N VAL A 136 6.86 11.80 -7.60
CA VAL A 136 6.02 11.29 -6.49
C VAL A 136 5.27 12.40 -5.75
N ASN A 137 5.77 13.63 -5.73
CA ASN A 137 5.06 14.77 -5.13
C ASN A 137 3.86 15.18 -6.00
N GLN A 138 3.88 14.81 -7.28
CA GLN A 138 2.78 15.02 -8.22
C GLN A 138 1.90 13.76 -8.37
N CYS A 139 2.06 12.76 -7.49
CA CYS A 139 1.43 11.44 -7.58
C CYS A 139 1.68 10.69 -8.89
N ASP A 140 2.84 10.89 -9.50
CA ASP A 140 3.23 10.12 -10.68
C ASP A 140 3.88 8.78 -10.29
N PHE A 141 3.02 7.78 -10.06
CA PHE A 141 3.42 6.45 -9.63
C PHE A 141 3.35 5.38 -10.72
N PHE A 142 3.27 5.78 -12.00
CA PHE A 142 2.96 4.84 -13.09
C PHE A 142 4.16 4.02 -13.55
N THR A 143 5.36 4.59 -13.43
CA THR A 143 6.58 3.98 -13.97
C THR A 143 7.67 3.88 -12.93
N VAL A 144 8.37 2.75 -12.92
CA VAL A 144 9.55 2.52 -12.09
C VAL A 144 10.84 2.64 -12.88
N GLN A 145 11.94 2.93 -12.20
CA GLN A 145 13.27 2.93 -12.81
C GLN A 145 13.65 1.50 -13.23
N LEU A 146 14.34 1.34 -14.36
CA LEU A 146 14.73 0.02 -14.90
C LEU A 146 15.55 -0.83 -13.92
N GLU A 147 16.40 -0.18 -13.11
CA GLU A 147 17.26 -0.85 -12.13
C GLU A 147 16.66 -0.94 -10.72
N SER A 148 15.41 -0.49 -10.55
CA SER A 148 14.71 -0.51 -9.27
C SER A 148 14.46 -1.94 -8.78
N SER A 149 14.30 -2.09 -7.47
CA SER A 149 13.86 -3.36 -6.87
C SER A 149 12.53 -3.84 -7.45
N ALA A 150 11.61 -2.93 -7.76
CA ALA A 150 10.32 -3.27 -8.37
C ALA A 150 10.49 -3.90 -9.75
N ALA A 151 11.34 -3.32 -10.61
CA ALA A 151 11.65 -3.87 -11.92
C ALA A 151 12.30 -5.27 -11.82
N LYS A 152 13.26 -5.46 -10.89
CA LYS A 152 13.90 -6.76 -10.63
C LYS A 152 12.90 -7.82 -10.15
N LEU A 153 11.86 -7.40 -9.44
CA LEU A 153 10.76 -8.24 -8.98
C LEU A 153 9.63 -8.38 -10.03
N LYS A 154 9.88 -7.95 -11.27
CA LYS A 154 8.98 -8.06 -12.42
C LYS A 154 7.71 -7.24 -12.29
N PHE A 155 7.74 -6.12 -11.57
CA PHE A 155 6.70 -5.10 -11.68
C PHE A 155 6.65 -4.59 -13.13
N VAL A 156 5.45 -4.46 -13.66
CA VAL A 156 5.18 -3.97 -15.02
C VAL A 156 4.66 -2.55 -14.91
N ASN A 157 5.35 -1.63 -15.59
CA ASN A 157 4.93 -0.22 -15.65
C ASN A 157 3.47 -0.10 -16.10
N LEU A 158 2.76 0.84 -15.48
CA LEU A 158 1.36 1.11 -15.72
C LEU A 158 1.22 2.19 -16.78
N THR A 159 0.14 2.11 -17.56
CA THR A 159 -0.16 3.15 -18.56
C THR A 159 -0.76 4.37 -17.87
N LYS A 160 0.00 5.47 -17.84
CA LYS A 160 -0.50 6.78 -17.43
C LYS A 160 -1.51 7.29 -18.46
N ARG A 161 -2.74 7.55 -18.03
CA ARG A 161 -3.78 8.12 -18.90
C ARG A 161 -3.46 9.58 -19.20
N SER A 162 -3.79 10.03 -20.41
CA SER A 162 -3.65 11.45 -20.80
C SER A 162 -4.51 12.40 -19.94
N THR A 163 -5.57 11.89 -19.33
CA THR A 163 -6.45 12.61 -18.41
C THR A 163 -5.95 12.59 -16.96
N TRP A 164 -4.76 12.04 -16.68
CA TRP A 164 -4.21 12.06 -15.33
C TRP A 164 -3.84 13.48 -14.92
N THR A 165 -4.38 13.93 -13.80
CA THR A 165 -4.10 15.24 -13.23
C THR A 165 -3.09 15.09 -12.09
N PRO A 166 -1.90 15.72 -12.19
CA PRO A 166 -0.97 15.88 -11.06
C PRO A 166 -1.63 16.61 -9.89
N GLY A 167 -1.23 16.34 -8.64
CA GLY A 167 -1.73 17.18 -7.54
C GLY A 167 -1.63 16.67 -6.11
N CYS A 168 -0.60 15.91 -5.74
CA CYS A 168 -0.43 15.51 -4.33
C CYS A 168 0.47 16.44 -3.52
N SER A 169 1.04 17.46 -4.16
CA SER A 169 1.92 18.45 -3.55
C SER A 169 1.16 19.54 -2.78
N VAL A 170 -0.18 19.52 -2.79
CA VAL A 170 -1.02 20.49 -2.08
C VAL A 170 -1.37 20.06 -0.65
N ASP A 171 -1.02 18.84 -0.24
CA ASP A 171 -1.33 18.33 1.11
C ASP A 171 -0.41 18.92 2.22
N ASP A 172 0.71 19.54 1.85
CA ASP A 172 1.66 20.13 2.81
C ASP A 172 1.35 21.59 3.19
N GLY A 173 0.31 22.17 2.58
CA GLY A 173 -0.27 23.42 3.07
C GLY A 173 -1.14 23.10 4.28
N ILE A 174 -0.71 23.54 5.46
CA ILE A 174 -1.49 23.53 6.71
C ILE A 174 -2.64 24.56 6.60
N ASP A 175 -3.49 24.40 5.60
CA ASP A 175 -4.82 24.96 5.59
C ASP A 175 -5.75 23.76 5.58
N HIS A 176 -6.63 23.70 6.58
CA HIS A 176 -7.63 22.66 6.81
C HIS A 176 -8.68 22.54 5.68
N ASN A 177 -8.34 22.89 4.45
CA ASN A 177 -9.17 22.75 3.28
C ASN A 177 -9.01 21.34 2.73
N GLN A 178 -9.86 20.45 3.22
CA GLN A 178 -10.18 19.19 2.57
C GLN A 178 -10.45 19.44 1.09
N LEU A 179 -9.49 19.11 0.21
CA LEU A 179 -9.71 19.14 -1.23
C LEU A 179 -10.35 17.81 -1.63
N TYR A 180 -11.67 17.74 -1.48
CA TYR A 180 -12.47 16.75 -2.20
C TYR A 180 -12.48 17.14 -3.69
N HIS A 181 -11.73 16.42 -4.51
CA HIS A 181 -11.97 16.37 -5.94
C HIS A 181 -12.58 15.00 -6.26
N TRP A 182 -13.91 14.97 -6.36
CA TRP A 182 -14.66 13.88 -6.98
C TRP A 182 -14.69 14.06 -8.50
#